data_AF-F6D3E1-F1
#
_entry.id   AF-F6D3E1-F1
#
_cell.length_a   1.000
_cell.length_b   1.000
_cell.length_c   1.000
_cell.angle_alpha   90.00
_cell.angle_beta   90.00
_cell.angle_gamma   90.00
#
_symmetry.space_group_name_H-M   'P 1'
#
loop_
_entity.id
_entity.type
_entity.pdbx_description
1 polymer ?
#
loop_
_entity_poly.entity_id
_entity_poly.type
_entity_poly.pdbx_seq_one_letter_code
_entity_poly.pdbx_strand_id
1 'polypeptide(L)'
;MVVILSSGSVNVELKAKKFLGKKVLDNDLFVVGEISDFNLDTETWSITALMVSTGILGIEGSFKVDHDEVAKIGDQVMLNLTKDEINERADRPLQKGAESAKKTLESVGKSVTKTGGDIKKSVKGKSLRKKEEGEDE
;
A
#
# COMPACT_ATOMS: atom_id res chain seq x y z
N MET A 1 -31.37 5.83 14.01
CA MET A 1 -30.74 4.58 14.46
C MET A 1 -29.69 4.93 15.49
N VAL A 2 -29.92 4.48 16.73
CA VAL A 2 -29.00 4.61 17.86
C VAL A 2 -28.32 3.27 18.01
N VAL A 3 -26.99 3.25 18.07
CA VAL A 3 -26.20 2.02 18.27
C VAL A 3 -25.58 2.11 19.66
N ILE A 4 -25.77 1.06 20.46
CA ILE A 4 -25.26 0.97 21.82
C ILE A 4 -24.01 0.11 21.78
N LEU A 5 -22.85 0.68 22.15
CA LEU A 5 -21.63 -0.09 22.31
C LEU A 5 -21.48 -0.49 23.77
N SER A 6 -21.47 -1.80 24.04
CA SER A 6 -21.23 -2.35 25.37
C SER A 6 -19.76 -2.68 25.53
N SER A 7 -19.02 -1.81 26.21
CA SER A 7 -17.78 -2.20 26.89
C SER A 7 -17.91 -1.72 28.34
N GLY A 8 -17.48 -2.55 29.29
CA GLY A 8 -17.76 -2.46 30.72
C GLY A 8 -18.09 -1.06 31.25
N SER A 9 -19.34 -0.90 31.72
CA SER A 9 -19.84 0.22 32.52
C SER A 9 -20.15 1.56 31.83
N VAL A 10 -20.11 1.69 30.50
CA VAL A 10 -20.54 2.95 29.84
C VAL A 10 -21.50 2.67 28.68
N ASN A 11 -22.75 3.12 28.80
CA ASN A 11 -23.67 3.21 27.67
C ASN A 11 -23.28 4.43 26.83
N VAL A 12 -22.58 4.21 25.72
CA VAL A 12 -22.24 5.27 24.77
C VAL A 12 -23.32 5.33 23.70
N GLU A 13 -24.08 6.43 23.69
CA GLU A 13 -25.04 6.72 22.62
C GLU A 13 -24.27 7.20 21.37
N LEU A 14 -24.07 6.32 20.39
CA LEU A 14 -23.52 6.70 19.10
C LEU A 14 -24.63 6.85 18.07
N LYS A 15 -24.78 8.08 17.56
CA LYS A 15 -25.55 8.31 16.34
C LYS A 15 -24.75 7.73 15.17
N ALA A 16 -25.21 6.63 14.58
CA ALA A 16 -24.54 5.96 13.46
C ALA A 16 -24.11 6.92 12.34
N LYS A 17 -24.93 7.94 12.05
CA LYS A 17 -24.62 9.01 11.07
C LYS A 17 -23.35 9.80 11.39
N LYS A 18 -22.96 9.92 12.66
CA LYS A 18 -21.72 10.58 13.08
C LYS A 18 -20.50 9.66 12.96
N PHE A 19 -20.72 8.36 12.77
CA PHE A 19 -19.66 7.36 12.72
C PHE A 19 -19.07 7.22 11.30
N LEU A 20 -19.94 7.31 10.29
CA LEU A 20 -19.55 7.34 8.88
C LEU A 20 -18.72 8.59 8.55
N GLY A 21 -17.72 8.43 7.69
CA GLY A 21 -16.80 9.51 7.27
C GLY A 21 -15.75 9.90 8.30
N LYS A 22 -15.68 9.21 9.46
CA LYS A 22 -14.60 9.42 10.41
C LYS A 22 -13.28 8.91 9.84
N LYS A 23 -12.21 9.68 10.04
CA LYS A 23 -10.85 9.26 9.68
C LYS A 23 -10.42 8.07 10.54
N VAL A 24 -9.81 7.11 9.88
CA VAL A 24 -9.21 5.93 10.50
C VAL A 24 -7.69 6.06 10.42
N LEU A 25 -7.03 5.82 11.55
CA LEU A 25 -5.59 5.85 11.70
C LEU A 25 -5.03 4.45 11.95
N ASP A 26 -3.85 4.16 11.43
CA ASP A 26 -3.04 3.02 11.87
C ASP A 26 -2.44 3.26 13.26
N ASN A 27 -1.70 2.26 13.77
CA ASN A 27 -1.04 2.33 15.07
C ASN A 27 0.07 3.41 15.14
N ASP A 28 0.61 3.81 13.99
CA ASP A 28 1.62 4.85 13.82
C ASP A 28 1.01 6.26 13.59
N LEU A 29 -0.33 6.39 13.74
CA LEU A 29 -1.09 7.64 13.59
C LEU A 29 -1.18 8.18 12.15
N PHE A 30 -0.93 7.36 11.13
CA PHE A 30 -1.16 7.73 9.74
C PHE A 30 -2.61 7.47 9.32
N VAL A 31 -3.17 8.42 8.57
CA VAL A 31 -4.52 8.26 7.99
C VAL A 31 -4.50 7.17 6.94
N VAL A 32 -5.30 6.13 7.15
CA VAL A 32 -5.42 4.99 6.22
C VAL A 32 -6.70 5.00 5.41
N GLY A 33 -7.73 5.72 5.89
CA GLY A 33 -9.02 5.79 5.21
C GLY A 33 -10.10 6.47 6.03
N GLU A 34 -11.34 6.24 5.63
CA GLU A 34 -12.53 6.71 6.33
C GLU A 34 -13.51 5.56 6.57
N ILE A 35 -14.33 5.66 7.62
CA ILE A 35 -15.38 4.66 7.88
C ILE A 35 -16.46 4.80 6.82
N SER A 36 -16.64 3.76 6.02
CA SER A 36 -17.68 3.70 4.98
C SER A 36 -18.93 2.96 5.44
N ASP A 37 -18.78 1.96 6.32
CA ASP A 37 -19.89 1.15 6.81
C ASP A 37 -19.53 0.40 8.12
N PHE A 38 -20.47 -0.36 8.67
CA PHE A 38 -20.25 -1.23 9.83
C PHE A 38 -21.17 -2.46 9.82
N ASN A 39 -20.68 -3.58 10.36
CA ASN A 39 -21.47 -4.77 10.60
C ASN A 39 -22.09 -4.71 11.99
N LEU A 40 -23.40 -4.97 12.06
CA LEU A 40 -24.16 -5.02 13.30
C LEU A 40 -24.66 -6.45 13.53
N ASP A 41 -24.36 -7.01 14.69
CA ASP A 41 -25.02 -8.21 15.17
C ASP A 41 -26.44 -7.83 15.67
N THR A 42 -27.46 -8.42 15.05
CA THR A 42 -28.87 -8.12 15.35
C THR A 42 -29.41 -8.82 16.59
N GLU A 43 -28.71 -9.83 17.11
CA GLU A 43 -29.06 -10.52 18.35
C GLU A 43 -28.53 -9.75 19.55
N THR A 44 -27.25 -9.33 19.48
CA THR A 44 -26.57 -8.62 20.58
C THR A 44 -26.60 -7.10 20.45
N TRP A 45 -27.10 -6.57 19.32
CA TRP A 45 -27.11 -5.14 18.98
C TRP A 45 -25.73 -4.47 19.03
N SER A 46 -24.67 -5.26 18.82
CA SER A 46 -23.28 -4.80 18.94
C SER A 46 -22.61 -4.70 17.56
N ILE A 47 -21.74 -3.69 17.39
CA ILE A 47 -20.92 -3.58 16.19
C ILE A 47 -19.82 -4.65 16.25
N THR A 48 -19.76 -5.50 15.24
CA THR A 48 -18.77 -6.59 15.17
C THR A 48 -17.57 -6.22 14.31
N ALA A 49 -17.78 -5.36 13.30
CA ALA A 49 -16.72 -4.91 12.41
C ALA A 49 -17.03 -3.56 11.77
N LEU A 50 -15.99 -2.87 11.32
CA LEU A 50 -16.04 -1.63 10.55
C LEU A 50 -15.54 -1.88 9.13
N MET A 51 -16.17 -1.20 8.17
CA MET A 51 -15.68 -1.13 6.80
C MET A 51 -14.94 0.19 6.61
N VAL A 52 -13.67 0.12 6.19
CA VAL A 52 -12.83 1.29 5.97
C VAL A 52 -12.56 1.43 4.49
N SER A 53 -12.94 2.56 3.90
CA SER A 53 -12.62 2.89 2.52
C SER A 53 -11.22 3.51 2.45
N THR A 54 -10.40 2.96 1.55
CA THR A 54 -9.04 3.43 1.26
C THR A 54 -9.02 3.87 -0.20
N GLY A 55 -8.90 5.16 -0.48
CA GLY A 55 -8.89 5.61 -1.87
C GLY A 55 -8.50 7.08 -2.04
N ILE A 56 -7.92 7.36 -3.20
CA ILE A 56 -7.63 8.70 -3.71
C ILE A 56 -8.00 8.67 -5.20
N LEU A 57 -8.78 9.64 -5.68
CA LEU A 57 -9.16 9.85 -7.08
C LEU A 57 -9.38 8.55 -7.90
N GLY A 58 -10.49 7.84 -7.66
CA GLY A 58 -10.99 6.80 -8.58
C GLY A 58 -10.37 5.41 -8.43
N ILE A 59 -9.45 5.20 -7.47
CA ILE A 59 -9.04 3.87 -7.03
C ILE A 59 -9.61 3.67 -5.63
N GLU A 60 -10.78 3.06 -5.55
CA GLU A 60 -11.44 2.70 -4.30
C GLU A 60 -11.05 1.28 -3.91
N GLY A 61 -10.38 1.15 -2.77
CA GLY A 61 -10.26 -0.11 -2.04
C GLY A 61 -11.06 -0.01 -0.75
N SER A 62 -11.37 -1.15 -0.16
CA SER A 62 -11.88 -1.19 1.20
C SER A 62 -11.30 -2.39 1.93
N PHE A 63 -11.30 -2.32 3.26
CA PHE A 63 -10.95 -3.45 4.10
C PHE A 63 -11.86 -3.50 5.32
N LYS A 64 -12.03 -4.71 5.83
CA LYS A 64 -12.74 -5.00 7.06
C LYS A 64 -11.79 -4.87 8.24
N VAL A 65 -12.28 -4.26 9.31
CA VAL A 65 -11.62 -4.14 10.61
C VAL A 65 -12.53 -4.79 11.64
N ASP A 66 -12.04 -5.82 12.33
CA ASP A 66 -12.80 -6.45 13.40
C ASP A 66 -12.72 -5.61 14.70
N HIS A 67 -13.74 -5.73 15.56
CA HIS A 67 -13.89 -4.88 16.75
C HIS A 67 -12.69 -4.93 17.72
N ASP A 68 -11.97 -6.05 17.80
CA ASP A 68 -10.79 -6.29 18.63
C ASP A 68 -9.53 -5.60 18.09
N GLU A 69 -9.54 -5.22 16.82
CA GLU A 69 -8.46 -4.49 16.16
C GLU A 69 -8.59 -2.98 16.36
N VAL A 70 -9.71 -2.51 16.92
CA VAL A 70 -9.95 -1.10 17.23
C VAL A 70 -9.34 -0.74 18.59
N ALA A 71 -8.31 0.09 18.57
CA ALA A 71 -7.61 0.55 19.77
C ALA A 71 -8.43 1.60 20.54
N LYS A 72 -8.98 2.58 19.80
CA LYS A 72 -9.65 3.73 20.40
C LYS A 72 -10.65 4.37 19.44
N ILE A 73 -11.78 4.81 19.99
CA ILE A 73 -12.81 5.55 19.26
C ILE A 73 -12.93 6.95 19.88
N GLY A 74 -12.76 7.99 19.06
CA GLY A 74 -12.96 9.39 19.44
C GLY A 74 -13.43 10.23 18.25
N ASP A 75 -12.81 11.39 18.04
CA ASP A 75 -13.02 12.16 16.81
C ASP A 75 -12.57 11.39 15.57
N GLN A 76 -11.49 10.62 15.73
CA GLN A 76 -10.93 9.67 14.78
C GLN A 76 -10.97 8.26 15.39
N VAL A 77 -10.85 7.24 14.56
CA VAL A 77 -10.76 5.84 15.00
C VAL A 77 -9.33 5.36 14.79
N MET A 78 -8.74 4.79 15.85
CA MET A 78 -7.36 4.32 15.83
C MET A 78 -7.34 2.80 15.90
N LEU A 79 -6.52 2.18 15.04
CA LEU A 79 -6.38 0.74 14.93
C LEU A 79 -5.11 0.24 15.62
N ASN A 80 -5.13 -1.02 16.04
CA ASN A 80 -3.95 -1.77 16.46
C ASN A 80 -3.28 -2.49 15.28
N LEU A 81 -3.40 -1.93 14.07
CA LEU A 81 -2.84 -2.50 12.85
C LEU A 81 -1.76 -1.57 12.30
N THR A 82 -0.71 -2.16 11.75
CA THR A 82 0.32 -1.46 10.98
C THR A 82 -0.15 -1.21 9.55
N LYS A 83 0.51 -0.25 8.88
CA LYS A 83 0.27 0.04 7.47
C LYS A 83 0.41 -1.17 6.55
N ASP A 84 1.36 -2.07 6.83
CA ASP A 84 1.62 -3.25 6.00
C ASP A 84 0.49 -4.27 6.11
N GLU A 85 0.00 -4.55 7.32
CA GLU A 85 -1.16 -5.40 7.56
C GLU A 85 -2.42 -4.87 6.85
N ILE A 86 -2.59 -3.55 6.84
CA ILE A 86 -3.71 -2.90 6.14
C ILE A 86 -3.57 -3.04 4.62
N ASN A 87 -2.34 -2.92 4.08
CA ASN A 87 -2.12 -3.04 2.64
C ASN A 87 -2.33 -4.46 2.10
N GLU A 88 -2.10 -5.49 2.91
CA GLU A 88 -2.37 -6.89 2.54
C GLU A 88 -3.88 -7.18 2.47
N ARG A 89 -4.66 -6.53 3.35
CA ARG A 89 -6.12 -6.71 3.44
C ARG A 89 -6.91 -5.83 2.49
N ALA A 90 -6.41 -4.64 2.20
CA ALA A 90 -7.10 -3.70 1.34
C ALA A 90 -7.20 -4.31 -0.06
N ASP A 91 -8.44 -4.57 -0.48
CA ASP A 91 -8.75 -5.14 -1.80
C ASP A 91 -8.53 -4.05 -2.86
N ARG A 92 -7.25 -3.79 -3.16
CA ARG A 92 -6.82 -2.76 -4.10
C ARG A 92 -6.53 -3.45 -5.42
N PRO A 93 -7.22 -3.09 -6.53
CA PRO A 93 -6.90 -3.62 -7.85
C PRO A 93 -5.49 -3.22 -8.35
N LEU A 94 -4.79 -2.31 -7.67
CA LEU A 94 -3.45 -1.82 -8.03
C LEU A 94 -2.37 -2.19 -6.99
N GLN A 95 -1.98 -3.46 -6.92
CA GLN A 95 -0.62 -3.82 -6.48
C GLN A 95 0.17 -4.61 -7.54
N LYS A 96 -0.48 -5.17 -8.58
CA LYS A 96 0.24 -5.89 -9.66
C LYS A 96 1.09 -5.00 -10.58
N GLY A 97 0.80 -3.70 -10.64
CA GLY A 97 1.50 -2.75 -11.52
C GLY A 97 2.86 -2.30 -11.00
N ALA A 98 2.97 -1.99 -9.71
CA ALA A 98 4.21 -1.47 -9.12
C ALA A 98 5.28 -2.56 -8.92
N GLU A 99 4.87 -3.79 -8.58
CA GLU A 99 5.78 -4.93 -8.44
C GLU A 99 6.34 -5.39 -9.79
N SER A 100 5.50 -5.38 -10.84
CA SER A 100 5.94 -5.63 -12.23
C SER A 100 6.88 -4.55 -12.76
N ALA A 101 6.71 -3.30 -12.35
CA ALA A 101 7.63 -2.21 -12.70
C ALA A 101 9.01 -2.38 -12.02
N LYS A 102 9.07 -2.81 -10.75
CA LYS A 102 10.34 -3.12 -10.08
C LYS A 102 11.07 -4.28 -10.77
N LYS A 103 10.36 -5.37 -11.10
CA LYS A 103 10.93 -6.54 -11.78
C LYS A 103 11.43 -6.24 -13.19
N THR A 104 10.75 -5.36 -13.94
CA THR A 104 11.18 -4.96 -15.29
C THR A 104 12.38 -4.02 -15.27
N LEU A 105 12.44 -3.06 -14.33
CA LEU A 105 13.60 -2.16 -14.17
C LEU A 105 14.88 -2.91 -13.75
N GLU A 106 14.78 -3.92 -12.88
CA GLU A 106 15.92 -4.77 -12.51
C GLU A 106 16.48 -5.57 -13.70
N SER A 107 15.60 -6.06 -14.59
CA SER A 107 16.00 -6.76 -15.82
C SER A 107 16.68 -5.82 -16.82
N VAL A 108 16.19 -4.58 -16.95
CA VAL A 108 16.81 -3.57 -17.83
C VAL A 108 18.20 -3.18 -17.31
N GLY A 109 18.37 -2.98 -16.00
CA GLY A 109 19.67 -2.67 -15.40
C GLY A 109 20.75 -3.75 -15.66
N LYS A 110 20.37 -5.03 -15.63
CA LYS A 110 21.26 -6.15 -15.97
C LYS A 110 21.60 -6.20 -17.46
N SER A 111 20.68 -5.80 -18.35
CA SER A 111 20.91 -5.80 -19.81
C SER A 111 21.87 -4.70 -20.27
N VAL A 112 21.77 -3.50 -19.67
CA VAL A 112 22.64 -2.35 -20.01
C VAL A 112 24.09 -2.58 -19.56
N THR A 113 24.30 -3.18 -18.39
CA THR A 113 25.66 -3.49 -17.87
C THR A 113 26.37 -4.56 -18.71
N LYS A 114 25.64 -5.56 -19.21
CA LYS A 114 26.20 -6.57 -20.13
C LYS A 114 26.61 -5.94 -21.47
N THR A 115 25.71 -5.15 -22.08
CA THR A 115 25.96 -4.48 -23.36
C THR A 115 27.13 -3.48 -23.29
N GLY A 116 27.26 -2.71 -22.20
CA GLY A 116 28.38 -1.81 -21.98
C GLY A 116 29.74 -2.52 -21.86
N GLY A 117 29.76 -3.75 -21.32
CA GLY A 117 30.96 -4.58 -21.22
C GLY A 117 31.46 -5.07 -22.58
N ASP A 118 30.56 -5.42 -23.49
CA ASP A 118 30.89 -5.96 -24.81
C ASP A 118 31.44 -4.87 -25.76
N ILE A 119 30.94 -3.64 -25.66
CA ILE A 119 31.44 -2.49 -26.46
C ILE A 119 32.88 -2.14 -26.04
N LYS A 120 33.20 -2.21 -24.74
CA LYS A 120 34.53 -1.83 -24.23
C LYS A 120 35.64 -2.79 -24.66
N LYS A 121 35.31 -4.08 -24.89
CA LYS A 121 36.25 -5.07 -25.45
C LYS A 121 36.46 -4.89 -26.97
N SER A 122 35.42 -4.47 -27.71
CA SER A 122 35.50 -4.29 -29.17
C SER A 122 36.34 -3.06 -29.58
N VAL A 123 36.24 -1.95 -28.85
CA VAL A 123 36.98 -0.71 -29.18
C VAL A 123 38.49 -0.84 -28.93
N LYS A 124 38.92 -1.65 -27.94
CA LYS A 124 40.35 -1.86 -27.65
C LYS A 124 41.08 -2.66 -28.74
N GLY A 125 40.36 -3.36 -29.62
CA GLY A 125 40.92 -4.17 -30.71
C GLY A 125 41.25 -3.43 -32.00
N LYS A 126 40.85 -2.16 -32.18
CA LYS A 126 41.04 -1.43 -33.45
C LYS A 126 42.11 -0.34 -33.45
N SER A 127 42.79 -0.08 -32.33
CA SER A 127 43.75 1.03 -32.20
C SER A 127 45.23 0.63 -32.29
N LEU A 128 45.57 -0.58 -32.75
CA LEU A 128 46.96 -0.99 -32.98
C LEU A 128 47.13 -1.60 -34.38
N ARG A 129 47.15 -0.76 -35.40
CA ARG A 129 47.97 -0.99 -36.59
C ARG A 129 48.92 0.19 -36.72
N LYS A 130 50.07 -0.02 -36.09
CA LYS A 130 51.26 0.83 -36.10
C LYS A 130 51.81 0.87 -37.54
N LYS A 131 52.32 2.06 -37.89
CA LYS A 131 53.26 2.35 -38.97
C LYS A 131 54.37 1.30 -39.11
N GLU A 132 54.84 1.11 -40.35
CA GLU A 132 56.22 0.88 -40.82
C GLU A 132 56.08 0.67 -42.36
N GLU A 133 56.27 1.69 -43.20
CA GLU A 133 57.53 2.10 -43.90
C GLU A 133 58.10 1.05 -44.86
N GLY A 134 58.46 1.51 -46.07
CA GLY A 134 59.20 0.72 -47.07
C GLY A 134 59.03 1.27 -48.49
N GLU A 135 59.89 2.21 -48.86
CA GLU A 135 60.31 2.47 -50.26
C GLU A 135 60.88 1.17 -50.85
N ASP A 136 60.76 0.99 -52.17
CA ASP A 136 61.87 0.58 -53.05
C ASP A 136 61.40 0.46 -54.51
N GLU A 137 62.14 1.19 -55.36
CA GLU A 137 62.44 1.08 -56.81
C GLU A 137 61.34 1.01 -57.88
#